data_AF-A0A2V1GTB5-F1
#
_entry.id   AF-A0A2V1GTB5-F1
#
_cell.length_a   1.000
_cell.length_b   1.000
_cell.length_c   1.000
_cell.angle_alpha   90.00
_cell.angle_beta   90.00
_cell.angle_gamma   90.00
#
_symmetry.space_group_name_H-M   'P 1'
#
loop_
_entity.id
_entity.type
_entity.pdbx_description
1 polymer ?
#
loop_
_entity_poly.entity_id
_entity_poly.type
_entity_poly.pdbx_seq_one_letter_code
_entity_poly.pdbx_strand_id
1 'polypeptide(L)'
;MSAVIKTLTPFTEQDVLLDALRNLGVSTTIMGTTIVTDRNDYQGAQKFIWNGNVYQFSYDSDELGGQIIRNSMTKGYVRVSQFLTATETEYRNAFQRKLAHIAEEDRQRLERERLTRVEAARNKAIEKAKSQGYRVKEQRNNGKIQLVLTRTVY
;
A
#
# COMPACT_ATOMS: atom_id res chain seq x y z
N MET A 1 -10.60 34.64 4.10
CA MET A 1 -11.73 33.86 3.52
C MET A 1 -11.24 32.43 3.35
N SER A 2 -12.01 31.38 3.67
CA SER A 2 -11.49 30.02 3.47
C SER A 2 -11.52 29.61 1.98
N ALA A 3 -10.43 29.08 1.47
CA ALA A 3 -10.36 28.55 0.11
C ALA A 3 -10.25 27.03 0.11
N VAL A 4 -10.93 26.38 -0.83
CA VAL A 4 -10.88 24.93 -1.04
C VAL A 4 -10.24 24.69 -2.40
N ILE A 5 -8.99 24.21 -2.42
CA ILE A 5 -8.33 23.78 -3.66
C ILE A 5 -8.75 22.35 -3.95
N LYS A 6 -9.26 22.14 -5.17
CA LYS A 6 -9.48 20.80 -5.73
C LYS A 6 -8.19 20.35 -6.39
N THR A 7 -7.48 19.40 -5.78
CA THR A 7 -6.41 18.65 -6.46
C THR A 7 -7.02 17.75 -7.53
N LEU A 8 -6.27 17.46 -8.60
CA LEU A 8 -6.74 16.55 -9.66
C LEU A 8 -6.85 15.12 -9.12
N THR A 9 -5.93 14.74 -8.24
CA THR A 9 -5.98 13.47 -7.51
C THR A 9 -6.71 13.65 -6.18
N PRO A 10 -7.85 12.96 -5.96
CA PRO A 10 -8.53 12.98 -4.68
C PRO A 10 -7.72 12.23 -3.62
N PHE A 11 -7.51 12.85 -2.46
CA PHE A 11 -6.90 12.20 -1.30
C PHE A 11 -7.96 11.36 -0.58
N THR A 12 -7.95 10.04 -0.80
CA THR A 12 -8.99 9.12 -0.29
C THR A 12 -8.51 8.27 0.87
N GLU A 13 -7.22 7.96 0.93
CA GLU A 13 -6.66 7.06 1.94
C GLU A 13 -5.81 7.83 2.95
N GLN A 14 -6.14 7.67 4.23
CA GLN A 14 -5.44 8.33 5.33
C GLN A 14 -3.96 7.96 5.38
N ASP A 15 -3.64 6.67 5.34
CA ASP A 15 -2.27 6.18 5.53
C ASP A 15 -1.33 6.66 4.42
N VAL A 16 -1.82 6.64 3.18
CA VAL A 16 -1.06 7.12 2.02
C VAL A 16 -0.83 8.62 2.09
N LEU A 17 -1.82 9.38 2.58
CA LEU A 17 -1.68 10.82 2.80
C LEU A 17 -0.65 11.12 3.91
N LEU A 18 -0.68 10.37 5.01
CA LEU A 18 0.29 10.52 6.10
C LEU A 18 1.72 10.18 5.64
N ASP A 19 1.89 9.12 4.84
CA ASP A 19 3.19 8.76 4.27
C ASP A 19 3.70 9.84 3.30
N ALA A 20 2.82 10.39 2.46
CA ALA A 20 3.17 11.49 1.57
C ALA A 20 3.62 12.74 2.35
N LEU A 21 2.88 13.11 3.39
CA LEU A 21 3.22 14.26 4.25
C LEU A 21 4.54 14.04 4.99
N ARG A 22 4.79 12.82 5.49
CA ARG A 22 6.06 12.44 6.12
C ARG A 22 7.23 12.53 5.14
N ASN A 23 7.07 12.10 3.89
CA ASN A 23 8.12 12.22 2.86
C ASN A 23 8.46 13.68 2.55
N LEU A 24 7.46 14.56 2.60
CA LEU A 24 7.66 16.00 2.47
C LEU A 24 8.27 16.66 3.72
N GLY A 25 8.45 15.89 4.80
CA GLY A 25 8.98 16.36 6.08
C GLY A 25 7.96 17.05 6.98
N VAL A 26 6.68 17.05 6.60
CA VAL A 26 5.58 17.69 7.34
C VAL A 26 5.28 16.85 8.57
N SER A 27 5.30 17.47 9.75
CA SER A 27 4.82 16.81 10.97
C SER A 27 3.31 16.89 11.02
N THR A 28 2.65 15.75 11.28
CA THR A 28 1.18 15.67 11.31
C THR A 28 0.69 15.13 12.65
N THR A 29 -0.38 15.72 13.18
CA THR A 29 -1.12 15.23 14.35
C THR A 29 -2.53 14.84 13.92
N ILE A 30 -2.95 13.62 14.26
CA ILE A 30 -4.27 13.10 13.92
C ILE A 30 -5.23 13.45 15.06
N MET A 31 -6.30 14.18 14.72
CA MET A 31 -7.38 14.54 15.63
C MET A 31 -8.70 14.00 15.06
N GLY A 32 -8.97 12.71 15.29
CA GLY A 32 -10.14 12.03 14.75
C GLY A 32 -10.13 11.99 13.23
N THR A 33 -11.07 12.71 12.60
CA THR A 33 -11.23 12.81 11.14
C THR A 33 -10.37 13.91 10.50
N THR A 34 -9.60 14.64 11.32
CA THR A 34 -8.78 15.77 10.88
C THR A 34 -7.30 15.46 11.06
N ILE A 35 -6.50 15.75 10.04
CA ILE A 35 -5.04 15.69 10.08
C ILE A 35 -4.53 17.12 10.16
N VAL A 36 -4.01 17.51 11.31
CA VAL A 36 -3.43 18.83 11.53
C VAL A 36 -1.95 18.78 11.15
N THR A 37 -1.50 19.74 10.34
CA THR A 37 -0.10 19.84 9.93
C THR A 37 0.65 20.86 10.79
N ASP A 38 1.97 20.81 10.78
CA ASP A 38 2.85 21.80 11.41
C ASP A 38 2.96 23.12 10.62
N ARG A 39 2.27 23.21 9.47
CA ARG A 39 2.16 24.43 8.67
C ARG A 39 1.10 25.34 9.29
N ASN A 40 1.45 26.59 9.54
CA ASN A 40 0.52 27.58 10.08
C ASN A 40 0.27 28.70 9.07
N ASP A 41 -1.00 29.12 8.96
CA ASP A 41 -1.43 30.36 8.33
C ASP A 41 -1.85 31.39 9.41
N TYR A 42 -2.46 32.51 9.00
CA TYR A 42 -2.92 33.55 9.92
C TYR A 42 -4.02 33.07 10.89
N GLN A 43 -4.82 32.07 10.50
CA GLN A 43 -5.92 31.52 11.30
C GLN A 43 -5.52 30.25 12.07
N GLY A 44 -4.30 29.78 11.90
CA GLY A 44 -3.69 28.70 12.68
C GLY A 44 -3.16 27.57 11.82
N ALA A 45 -3.15 26.36 12.37
CA ALA A 45 -2.58 25.21 11.70
C ALA A 45 -3.45 24.77 10.49
N GLN A 46 -2.79 24.62 9.35
CA GLN A 46 -3.38 24.07 8.14
C GLN A 46 -3.71 22.59 8.38
N LYS A 47 -4.87 22.17 7.86
CA LYS A 47 -5.41 20.84 8.19
C LYS A 47 -6.11 20.21 7.02
N PHE A 48 -6.04 18.88 6.96
CA PHE A 48 -6.86 18.06 6.08
C PHE A 48 -8.07 17.55 6.86
N ILE A 49 -9.27 17.80 6.34
CA ILE A 49 -10.52 17.40 6.97
C ILE A 49 -11.17 16.34 6.09
N TRP A 50 -11.49 15.18 6.67
CA TRP A 50 -12.28 14.17 5.99
C TRP A 50 -13.73 14.61 5.84
N ASN A 51 -14.23 14.67 4.62
CA ASN A 51 -15.62 15.04 4.33
C ASN A 51 -16.56 13.84 4.09
N GLY A 52 -16.09 12.61 4.30
CA GLY A 52 -16.83 11.38 4.01
C GLY A 52 -16.38 10.66 2.74
N ASN A 53 -15.68 11.34 1.83
CA ASN A 53 -15.20 10.76 0.57
C ASN A 53 -13.73 11.10 0.28
N VAL A 54 -13.32 12.34 0.60
CA VAL A 54 -11.97 12.84 0.35
C VAL A 54 -11.48 13.70 1.51
N TYR A 55 -10.17 13.72 1.72
CA TYR A 55 -9.50 14.69 2.58
C TYR A 55 -9.44 16.03 1.85
N GLN A 56 -10.15 17.03 2.38
CA GLN A 56 -10.11 18.40 1.88
C GLN A 56 -9.07 19.20 2.66
N PHE A 57 -8.20 19.89 1.93
CA PHE A 57 -7.22 20.78 2.55
C PHE A 57 -7.88 22.11 2.90
N SER A 58 -7.85 22.47 4.18
CA SER A 58 -8.38 23.71 4.73
C SER A 58 -7.22 24.66 5.05
N TYR A 59 -7.24 25.82 4.40
CA TYR A 59 -6.27 26.91 4.57
C TYR A 59 -6.96 28.27 4.31
N ASP A 60 -6.40 29.36 4.86
CA ASP A 60 -6.87 30.73 4.57
C ASP A 60 -6.28 31.24 3.24
N SER A 61 -7.12 31.86 2.40
CA SER A 61 -6.71 32.33 1.07
C SER A 61 -5.82 33.57 1.10
N ASP A 62 -5.90 34.37 2.17
CA ASP A 62 -5.15 35.62 2.34
C ASP A 62 -3.72 35.37 2.87
N GLU A 63 -3.05 34.42 2.26
CA GLU A 63 -1.86 33.78 2.80
C GLU A 63 -0.58 34.62 2.60
N LEU A 64 -0.42 35.70 3.37
CA LEU A 64 0.86 36.38 3.57
C LEU A 64 1.56 35.80 4.81
N GLY A 65 2.33 34.72 4.66
CA GLY A 65 3.33 34.32 5.68
C GLY A 65 3.20 32.93 6.30
N GLY A 66 2.85 31.90 5.52
CA GLY A 66 2.95 30.50 5.97
C GLY A 66 4.39 30.03 6.27
N GLN A 67 4.64 29.48 7.46
CA GLN A 67 5.96 28.96 7.87
C GLN A 67 6.15 27.49 7.43
N ILE A 68 7.35 27.08 7.00
CA ILE A 68 7.62 25.74 6.41
C ILE A 68 8.47 24.83 7.32
N ILE A 69 8.01 23.58 7.39
CA ILE A 69 8.68 22.28 7.23
C ILE A 69 10.22 22.27 7.18
N ARG A 70 10.83 21.47 8.06
CA ARG A 70 12.24 21.53 8.48
C ARG A 70 13.33 21.13 7.47
N ASN A 71 13.04 20.75 6.22
CA ASN A 71 14.04 20.10 5.35
C ASN A 71 14.42 20.82 4.04
N SER A 72 14.24 22.14 3.94
CA SER A 72 14.89 22.95 2.88
C SER A 72 15.77 24.02 3.53
N MET A 73 17.02 24.11 3.07
CA MET A 73 18.16 24.82 3.66
C MET A 73 18.07 26.36 3.67
N THR A 74 16.85 26.91 3.58
CA THR A 74 16.55 28.35 3.67
C THR A 74 15.08 28.52 4.07
N LYS A 75 14.83 29.07 5.26
CA LYS A 75 13.48 29.38 5.78
C LYS A 75 12.82 30.48 4.93
N GLY A 76 12.14 30.12 3.84
CA GLY A 76 11.41 31.07 3.00
C GLY A 76 10.09 30.48 2.52
N TYR A 77 8.98 31.22 2.71
CA TYR A 77 7.59 30.87 2.41
C TYR A 77 7.35 30.01 1.14
N VAL A 78 6.54 28.95 1.26
CA VAL A 78 6.14 28.03 0.18
C VAL A 78 4.64 28.14 0.06
N ARG A 79 4.21 28.61 -1.11
CA ARG A 79 2.81 28.80 -1.48
C ARG A 79 2.05 27.48 -1.32
N VAL A 80 0.80 27.55 -0.84
CA VAL A 80 -0.06 26.37 -0.73
C VAL A 80 -0.22 25.61 -2.05
N SER A 81 -0.23 26.30 -3.19
CA SER A 81 -0.28 25.63 -4.49
C SER A 81 0.92 24.69 -4.72
N GLN A 82 2.13 25.17 -4.44
CA GLN A 82 3.35 24.36 -4.55
C GLN A 82 3.35 23.19 -3.56
N PHE A 83 2.90 23.45 -2.33
CA PHE A 83 2.77 22.41 -1.31
C PHE A 83 1.77 21.32 -1.73
N LEU A 84 0.61 21.70 -2.26
CA LEU A 84 -0.40 20.75 -2.72
C LEU A 84 0.08 19.96 -3.94
N THR A 85 0.78 20.57 -4.89
CA THR A 85 1.38 19.85 -6.02
C THR A 85 2.43 18.84 -5.57
N ALA A 86 3.28 19.21 -4.60
CA ALA A 86 4.25 18.28 -4.02
C ALA A 86 3.56 17.14 -3.27
N THR A 87 2.52 17.45 -2.48
CA THR A 87 1.74 16.46 -1.74
C THR A 87 1.01 15.50 -2.67
N GLU A 88 0.43 16.01 -3.77
CA GLU A 88 -0.21 15.19 -4.80
C GLU A 88 0.78 14.24 -5.47
N THR A 89 1.99 14.71 -5.77
CA THR A 89 3.04 13.88 -6.39
C THR A 89 3.47 12.76 -5.45
N GLU A 90 3.78 13.09 -4.19
CA GLU A 90 4.16 12.09 -3.19
C GLU A 90 3.04 11.11 -2.86
N TYR A 91 1.79 11.60 -2.81
CA TYR A 91 0.62 10.75 -2.60
C TYR A 91 0.47 9.73 -3.72
N ARG A 92 0.59 10.15 -4.98
CA ARG A 92 0.54 9.23 -6.13
C ARG A 92 1.64 8.18 -6.05
N ASN A 93 2.86 8.58 -5.69
CA ASN A 93 3.99 7.65 -5.54
C ASN A 93 3.76 6.65 -4.40
N ALA A 94 3.26 7.11 -3.26
CA ALA A 94 2.91 6.24 -2.12
C ALA A 94 1.76 5.28 -2.47
N PHE A 95 0.73 5.77 -3.17
CA PHE A 95 -0.40 4.97 -3.62
C PHE A 95 0.03 3.87 -4.60
N GLN A 96 0.90 4.20 -5.57
CA GLN A 96 1.46 3.22 -6.50
C GLN A 96 2.28 2.14 -5.79
N ARG A 97 3.08 2.52 -4.78
CA ARG A 97 3.82 1.56 -3.95
C ARG A 97 2.88 0.61 -3.20
N LYS A 98 1.80 1.13 -2.62
CA LYS A 98 0.77 0.32 -1.94
C LYS A 98 0.12 -0.67 -2.91
N LEU A 99 -0.27 -0.22 -4.11
CA LEU A 99 -0.85 -1.10 -5.14
C LEU A 99 0.11 -2.20 -5.56
N ALA A 100 1.40 -1.89 -5.72
CA ALA A 100 2.42 -2.88 -6.06
C ALA A 100 2.58 -3.94 -4.96
N HIS A 101 2.53 -3.54 -3.68
CA HIS A 101 2.58 -4.46 -2.55
C HIS A 101 1.39 -5.43 -2.55
N ILE A 102 0.17 -4.91 -2.71
CA ILE A 102 -1.05 -5.72 -2.76
C ILE A 102 -1.00 -6.73 -3.92
N ALA A 103 -0.55 -6.28 -5.10
CA ALA A 103 -0.42 -7.15 -6.27
C ALA A 103 0.58 -8.29 -6.04
N GLU A 104 1.66 -8.05 -5.30
CA GLU A 104 2.65 -9.07 -4.96
C GLU A 104 2.11 -10.07 -3.93
N GLU A 105 1.40 -9.60 -2.91
CA GLU A 105 0.74 -10.48 -1.94
C GLU A 105 -0.29 -11.40 -2.60
N ASP A 106 -1.08 -10.87 -3.53
CA ASP A 106 -2.05 -11.65 -4.28
C ASP A 106 -1.39 -12.71 -5.19
N ARG A 107 -0.25 -12.38 -5.80
CA ARG A 107 0.56 -13.36 -6.55
C ARG A 107 1.01 -14.51 -5.65
N GLN A 108 1.56 -14.20 -4.49
CA GLN A 108 2.02 -15.22 -3.54
C GLN A 108 0.88 -16.09 -3.00
N ARG A 109 -0.33 -15.53 -2.84
CA ARG A 109 -1.52 -16.32 -2.48
C ARG A 109 -1.89 -17.30 -3.59
N LEU A 110 -1.91 -16.84 -4.84
CA LEU A 110 -2.22 -17.69 -5.99
C LEU A 110 -1.20 -18.82 -6.16
N GLU A 111 0.09 -18.56 -5.94
CA GLU A 111 1.14 -19.57 -6.00
C GLU A 111 0.99 -20.62 -4.89
N ARG A 112 0.67 -20.21 -3.66
CA ARG A 112 0.38 -21.12 -2.54
C ARG A 112 -0.83 -22.01 -2.83
N GLU A 113 -1.89 -21.46 -3.44
CA GLU A 113 -3.03 -22.27 -3.87
C GLU A 113 -2.66 -23.29 -4.95
N ARG A 114 -1.80 -22.92 -5.91
CA ARG A 114 -1.31 -23.86 -6.92
C ARG A 114 -0.51 -24.99 -6.29
N LEU A 115 0.39 -24.66 -5.36
CA LEU A 115 1.21 -25.65 -4.67
C LEU A 115 0.36 -26.65 -3.87
N THR A 116 -0.61 -26.15 -3.10
CA THR A 116 -1.51 -27.00 -2.31
C THR A 116 -2.39 -27.91 -3.18
N ARG A 117 -2.85 -27.46 -4.35
CA ARG A 117 -3.57 -28.32 -5.31
C ARG A 117 -2.67 -29.43 -5.88
N VAL A 118 -1.43 -29.11 -6.23
CA VAL A 118 -0.46 -30.08 -6.73
C VAL A 118 -0.11 -31.11 -5.65
N GLU A 119 0.12 -30.67 -4.40
CA GLU A 119 0.37 -31.55 -3.27
C GLU A 119 -0.84 -32.41 -2.91
N ALA A 120 -2.05 -31.86 -2.93
CA ALA A 120 -3.27 -32.62 -2.71
C ALA A 120 -3.47 -33.69 -3.80
N ALA A 121 -3.20 -33.36 -5.06
CA ALA A 121 -3.24 -34.32 -6.16
C ALA A 121 -2.19 -35.43 -5.99
N ARG A 122 -0.97 -35.07 -5.57
CA ARG A 122 0.10 -36.03 -5.25
C ARG A 122 -0.30 -36.97 -4.12
N ASN A 123 -0.81 -36.42 -3.00
CA ASN A 123 -1.22 -37.22 -1.85
C ASN A 123 -2.37 -38.18 -2.20
N LYS A 124 -3.39 -37.69 -2.94
CA LYS A 124 -4.48 -38.55 -3.43
C LYS A 124 -3.98 -39.69 -4.32
N ALA A 125 -2.99 -39.44 -5.19
CA ALA A 125 -2.39 -40.47 -6.03
C ALA A 125 -1.62 -41.53 -5.21
N ILE A 126 -0.87 -41.09 -4.19
CA ILE A 126 -0.14 -41.98 -3.29
C ILE A 126 -1.10 -42.82 -2.43
N GLU A 127 -2.13 -42.21 -1.87
CA GLU A 127 -3.15 -42.91 -1.07
C GLU A 127 -3.89 -43.97 -1.90
N LYS A 128 -4.31 -43.62 -3.12
CA LYS A 128 -4.97 -44.54 -4.04
C LYS A 128 -4.05 -45.71 -4.45
N ALA A 129 -2.76 -45.46 -4.63
CA ALA A 129 -1.81 -46.51 -4.94
C ALA A 129 -1.55 -47.44 -3.74
N LYS A 130 -1.41 -46.88 -2.53
CA LYS A 130 -1.24 -47.67 -1.30
C LYS A 130 -2.47 -48.53 -1.00
N SER A 131 -3.69 -47.99 -1.18
CA SER A 131 -4.93 -48.76 -0.94
C SER A 131 -5.10 -49.92 -1.92
N GLN A 132 -4.55 -49.80 -3.13
CA GLN A 132 -4.50 -50.87 -4.13
C GLN A 132 -3.33 -51.86 -3.92
N GLY A 133 -2.56 -51.71 -2.83
CA GLY A 133 -1.46 -52.61 -2.46
C GLY A 133 -0.14 -52.34 -3.18
N TYR A 134 0.01 -51.19 -3.85
CA TYR A 134 1.28 -50.80 -4.48
C TYR A 134 2.21 -50.11 -3.47
N ARG A 135 3.49 -50.47 -3.51
CA ARG A 135 4.57 -49.72 -2.86
C ARG A 135 4.95 -48.56 -3.78
N VAL A 136 4.84 -47.33 -3.26
CA VAL A 136 5.12 -46.11 -4.02
C VAL A 136 6.54 -45.64 -3.72
N LYS A 137 7.36 -45.44 -4.76
CA LYS A 137 8.68 -44.82 -4.67
C LYS A 137 8.67 -43.54 -5.48
N GLU A 138 9.11 -42.44 -4.87
CA GLU A 138 9.18 -41.15 -5.55
C GLU A 138 10.56 -40.96 -6.17
N GLN A 139 10.60 -40.57 -7.44
CA GLN A 139 11.82 -40.17 -8.15
C GLN A 139 11.63 -38.78 -8.75
N ARG A 140 12.65 -37.93 -8.62
CA ARG A 140 12.68 -36.60 -9.22
C ARG A 140 13.57 -36.66 -10.45
N ASN A 141 12.98 -36.53 -11.63
CA ASN A 141 13.70 -36.62 -12.90
C ASN A 141 13.36 -35.42 -13.78
N ASN A 142 14.38 -34.68 -14.22
CA ASN A 142 14.24 -33.48 -15.06
C ASN A 142 13.19 -32.46 -14.56
N GLY A 143 13.19 -32.18 -13.25
CA GLY A 143 12.26 -31.21 -12.63
C GLY A 143 10.82 -31.69 -12.45
N LYS A 144 10.48 -32.91 -12.89
CA LYS A 144 9.16 -33.53 -12.71
C LYS A 144 9.20 -34.57 -11.58
N ILE A 145 8.10 -34.69 -10.84
CA ILE A 145 7.91 -35.73 -9.83
C ILE A 145 7.33 -36.97 -10.53
N GLN A 146 8.09 -38.06 -10.58
CA GLN A 146 7.64 -39.35 -11.07
C GLN A 146 7.33 -40.27 -9.88
N LEU A 147 6.12 -40.83 -9.85
CA LEU A 147 5.71 -41.84 -8.87
C LEU A 147 5.86 -43.22 -9.50
N VAL A 148 6.80 -44.02 -9.01
CA VAL A 148 7.01 -45.41 -9.44
C VAL A 148 6.19 -46.31 -8.53
N LEU A 149 5.23 -47.05 -9.12
CA LEU A 149 4.35 -47.98 -8.42
C LEU A 149 4.87 -49.41 -8.62
N THR A 150 5.15 -50.11 -7.53
CA THR A 150 5.59 -51.52 -7.58
C THR A 150 4.62 -52.38 -6.78
N ARG A 151 4.10 -53.44 -7.37
CA ARG A 151 3.25 -54.41 -6.69
C ARG A 151 3.85 -55.80 -6.87
N THR A 152 4.11 -56.47 -5.76
CA THR A 152 4.55 -57.86 -5.75
C THR A 152 3.30 -58.73 -5.80
N VAL A 153 3.16 -59.53 -6.85
CA VAL A 153 2.11 -60.56 -6.97
C VAL A 153 2.83 -61.90 -6.79
N TYR A 154 2.45 -62.64 -5.74
CA TYR A 154 2.93 -64.00 -5.49
C TYR A 154 2.04 -65.01 -6.22
#